data_AF-A0A377KFT3-F1
#
_entry.id   AF-A0A377KFT3-F1
#
_cell.length_a   1.000
_cell.length_b   1.000
_cell.length_c   1.000
_cell.angle_alpha   90.00
_cell.angle_beta   90.00
_cell.angle_gamma   90.00
#
_symmetry.space_group_name_H-M   'P 1'
#
loop_
_entity.id
_entity.type
_entity.pdbx_description
1 polymer ?
#
loop_
_entity_poly.entity_id
_entity_poly.type
_entity_poly.pdbx_seq_one_letter_code
_entity_poly.pdbx_strand_id
1 'polypeptide(L)'
;MGKFKFPTAYTILFVLIALVAAMTWIVPAGKYQMVTNAALGKEVPVAGTYAPVEAQPQGITAVLLAPIDGLYNHQTYTAGAIDVALFVLIIGGFLGVVNKTGAIDAGIERVTTRLNGREEWMIPIPDGALRCWRYYLWDGGRITPLLHVAGARHDGCPL
;
A
#
# COMPACT_ATOMS: atom_id res chain seq x y z
N MET A 1 34.73 -20.11 -1.54
CA MET A 1 33.99 -19.13 -0.71
C MET A 1 33.25 -18.19 -1.64
N GLY A 2 31.97 -18.46 -1.92
CA GLY A 2 31.17 -17.69 -2.86
C GLY A 2 30.83 -16.31 -2.28
N LYS A 3 31.09 -15.25 -3.04
CA LYS A 3 30.73 -13.87 -2.70
C LYS A 3 29.21 -13.77 -2.69
N PHE A 4 28.60 -13.76 -1.50
CA PHE A 4 27.17 -13.54 -1.32
C PHE A 4 26.87 -12.08 -1.67
N LYS A 5 26.46 -11.82 -2.91
CA LYS A 5 25.95 -10.51 -3.32
C LYS A 5 24.54 -10.38 -2.75
N PHE A 6 24.20 -9.23 -2.18
CA PHE A 6 22.82 -8.94 -1.81
C PHE A 6 21.94 -9.16 -3.04
N PRO A 7 20.96 -10.08 -2.97
CA PRO A 7 20.09 -10.37 -4.11
C PRO A 7 19.36 -9.10 -4.53
N THR A 8 19.10 -8.97 -5.82
CA THR A 8 18.26 -7.88 -6.31
C THR A 8 16.83 -8.08 -5.80
N ALA A 9 16.05 -6.99 -5.74
CA ALA A 9 14.65 -7.05 -5.33
C ALA A 9 13.85 -8.09 -6.14
N TYR A 10 14.17 -8.25 -7.43
CA TYR A 10 13.55 -9.25 -8.32
C TYR A 10 13.83 -10.69 -7.89
N THR A 11 15.06 -11.00 -7.49
CA THR A 11 15.41 -12.34 -7.02
C THR A 11 14.69 -12.67 -5.72
N ILE A 12 14.61 -11.71 -4.79
CA ILE A 12 13.89 -11.88 -3.52
C ILE A 12 12.40 -12.12 -3.78
N LEU A 13 11.79 -11.31 -4.66
CA LEU A 13 10.39 -11.45 -5.04
C LEU A 13 10.10 -12.84 -5.64
N PHE A 14 10.94 -13.31 -6.56
CA PHE A 14 10.76 -14.61 -7.20
C PHE A 14 10.86 -15.77 -6.19
N VAL A 15 11.86 -15.73 -5.30
CA VAL A 15 12.04 -16.73 -4.24
C VAL A 15 10.84 -16.74 -3.28
N LEU A 16 10.33 -15.57 -2.91
CA LEU A 16 9.17 -15.44 -2.03
C LEU A 16 7.92 -16.04 -2.65
N ILE A 17 7.64 -15.76 -3.93
CA ILE A 17 6.50 -16.33 -4.65
C ILE A 17 6.62 -17.85 -4.73
N ALA A 18 7.81 -18.38 -5.08
CA ALA A 18 8.04 -19.82 -5.13
C ALA A 18 7.82 -20.51 -3.77
N LEU A 19 8.27 -19.87 -2.69
CA LEU A 19 8.11 -20.38 -1.32
C LEU A 19 6.62 -20.40 -0.91
N VAL A 20 5.89 -19.31 -1.13
CA VAL A 20 4.45 -19.22 -0.83
C VAL A 20 3.64 -20.22 -1.67
N ALA A 21 3.96 -20.36 -2.96
CA ALA A 21 3.32 -21.34 -3.84
C ALA A 21 3.54 -22.78 -3.32
N ALA A 22 4.78 -23.15 -2.97
CA ALA A 22 5.09 -24.45 -2.38
C ALA A 22 4.34 -24.68 -1.05
N MET A 23 4.22 -23.65 -0.22
CA MET A 23 3.51 -23.72 1.06
C MET A 23 1.99 -23.91 0.88
N THR A 24 1.42 -23.39 -0.21
CA THR A 24 -0.02 -23.56 -0.55
C THR A 24 -0.41 -25.03 -0.78
N TRP A 25 0.54 -25.92 -1.13
CA TRP A 25 0.26 -27.36 -1.22
C TRP A 25 0.14 -28.06 0.14
N ILE A 26 0.68 -27.47 1.21
CA ILE A 26 0.69 -28.05 2.56
C ILE A 26 -0.51 -27.55 3.37
N VAL A 27 -0.94 -26.29 3.15
CA VAL A 27 -2.00 -25.65 3.93
C VAL A 27 -3.25 -25.41 3.06
N PRO A 28 -4.34 -26.20 3.22
CA PRO A 28 -5.59 -25.96 2.52
C PRO A 28 -6.25 -24.67 3.03
N ALA A 29 -6.88 -23.93 2.12
CA ALA A 29 -7.63 -22.73 2.49
C ALA A 29 -8.90 -23.12 3.26
N GLY A 30 -9.11 -22.54 4.44
CA GLY A 30 -10.37 -22.65 5.17
C GLY A 30 -11.29 -21.46 4.88
N LYS A 31 -12.59 -21.71 4.75
CA LYS A 31 -13.60 -20.64 4.67
C LYS A 31 -14.58 -20.76 5.82
N TYR A 32 -15.00 -19.61 6.35
CA TYR A 32 -16.10 -19.51 7.29
C TYR A 32 -17.39 -19.26 6.52
N GLN A 33 -18.50 -19.86 6.97
CA GLN A 33 -19.81 -19.55 6.39
C GLN A 33 -20.23 -18.14 6.82
N MET A 34 -20.48 -17.29 5.84
CA MET A 34 -21.00 -15.94 6.05
C MET A 34 -22.52 -16.03 6.14
N VAL A 35 -23.10 -15.50 7.23
CA VAL A 35 -24.55 -15.47 7.40
C VAL A 35 -24.97 -14.04 7.71
N THR A 36 -26.05 -13.58 7.09
CA THR A 36 -26.55 -12.21 7.23
C THR A 36 -27.12 -12.02 8.63
N ASN A 37 -26.46 -11.20 9.45
CA ASN A 37 -26.96 -10.87 10.78
C ASN A 37 -27.92 -9.69 10.67
N ALA A 38 -29.22 -9.94 10.80
CA ALA A 38 -30.28 -8.94 10.69
C ALA A 38 -30.15 -7.76 11.69
N ALA A 39 -29.36 -7.91 12.75
CA ALA A 39 -29.10 -6.84 13.73
C ALA A 39 -27.98 -5.86 13.32
N LEU A 40 -27.07 -6.24 12.42
CA LEU A 40 -25.92 -5.43 11.99
C LEU A 40 -25.96 -5.03 10.51
N GLY A 41 -26.92 -5.55 9.72
CA GLY A 41 -27.03 -5.28 8.29
C GLY A 41 -25.79 -5.69 7.48
N LYS A 42 -24.96 -6.57 8.05
CA LYS A 42 -23.67 -7.01 7.53
C LYS A 42 -23.58 -8.52 7.58
N GLU A 43 -22.96 -9.10 6.57
CA GLU A 43 -22.55 -10.51 6.57
C GLU A 43 -21.44 -10.69 7.62
N VAL A 44 -21.69 -11.55 8.61
CA VAL A 44 -20.71 -11.85 9.66
C VAL A 44 -20.33 -13.33 9.55
N PRO A 45 -19.03 -13.68 9.58
CA PRO A 45 -18.60 -15.07 9.61
C PRO A 45 -19.09 -15.73 10.91
N VAL A 46 -19.76 -16.88 10.79
CA VAL A 46 -20.31 -17.58 11.96
C VAL A 46 -19.20 -18.34 12.68
N ALA A 47 -18.99 -17.98 13.95
CA ALA A 47 -18.00 -18.63 14.81
C ALA A 47 -18.27 -20.15 14.92
N GLY A 48 -17.26 -20.97 14.65
CA GLY A 48 -17.35 -22.44 14.70
C GLY A 48 -17.67 -23.15 13.38
N THR A 49 -18.02 -22.43 12.30
CA THR A 49 -18.29 -23.02 10.97
C THR A 49 -17.06 -23.02 10.05
N TYR A 50 -15.88 -23.33 10.61
CA TYR A 50 -14.67 -23.49 9.81
C TYR A 50 -14.79 -24.77 8.98
N ALA A 51 -14.99 -24.63 7.67
CA ALA A 51 -14.96 -25.75 6.75
C ALA A 51 -13.66 -25.69 5.92
N PRO A 52 -12.86 -26.77 5.87
CA PRO A 52 -11.76 -26.85 4.93
C PRO A 52 -12.35 -26.88 3.52
N VAL A 53 -11.97 -25.92 2.68
CA VAL A 53 -12.35 -25.90 1.27
C VAL A 53 -11.39 -26.80 0.50
N GLU A 54 -11.87 -27.48 -0.55
CA GLU A 54 -11.00 -28.27 -1.42
C GLU A 54 -9.82 -27.43 -1.88
N ALA A 55 -8.62 -27.96 -1.65
CA ALA A 55 -7.40 -27.34 -2.15
C ALA A 55 -7.50 -27.29 -3.67
N GLN A 56 -7.59 -26.09 -4.23
CA GLN A 56 -7.40 -25.81 -5.65
C GLN A 56 -5.92 -25.43 -5.82
N PRO A 57 -5.02 -26.40 -6.04
CA PRO A 57 -3.63 -26.07 -6.31
C PRO A 57 -3.58 -25.20 -7.57
N GLN A 58 -2.91 -24.05 -7.46
CA GLN A 58 -2.64 -23.21 -8.62
C GLN A 58 -1.75 -24.02 -9.57
N GLY A 59 -2.33 -24.56 -10.64
CA GLY A 59 -1.61 -25.37 -11.62
C GLY A 59 -0.43 -24.60 -12.19
N ILE A 60 0.64 -25.29 -12.60
CA ILE A 60 1.88 -24.66 -13.10
C ILE A 60 1.58 -23.65 -14.23
N THR A 61 0.62 -23.98 -15.10
CA THR A 61 0.14 -23.10 -16.17
C THR A 61 -0.64 -21.89 -15.65
N ALA A 62 -1.45 -22.07 -14.60
CA ALA A 62 -2.16 -20.98 -13.93
C ALA A 62 -1.18 -20.03 -13.21
N VAL A 63 -0.12 -20.55 -12.60
CA VAL A 63 0.93 -19.73 -11.96
C VAL A 63 1.71 -18.90 -12.99
N LEU A 64 1.99 -19.47 -14.16
CA LEU A 64 2.66 -18.74 -15.25
C LEU A 64 1.75 -17.71 -15.92
N LEU A 65 0.45 -17.97 -16.01
CA LEU A 65 -0.54 -17.05 -16.58
C LEU A 65 -1.08 -16.03 -15.57
N ALA A 66 -0.93 -16.27 -14.26
CA ALA A 66 -1.43 -15.40 -13.20
C ALA A 66 -1.00 -13.92 -13.32
N PRO A 67 0.26 -13.59 -13.72
CA PRO A 67 0.63 -12.19 -13.95
C PRO A 67 -0.12 -11.54 -15.12
N ILE A 68 -0.46 -12.32 -16.14
CA ILE A 68 -1.19 -11.86 -17.34
C ILE A 68 -2.67 -11.67 -16.97
N ASP A 69 -3.28 -12.65 -16.30
CA ASP A 69 -4.68 -12.54 -15.83
C ASP A 69 -4.87 -11.45 -14.77
N GLY A 70 -3.83 -11.18 -13.96
CA GLY A 70 -3.83 -10.06 -13.01
C GLY A 70 -3.82 -8.68 -13.69
N LEU A 71 -3.26 -8.58 -14.90
CA LEU A 71 -3.34 -7.38 -15.72
C LEU A 71 -4.72 -7.27 -16.38
N TYR A 72 -5.15 -8.33 -17.04
CA TYR A 72 -6.42 -8.42 -17.76
C TYR A 72 -7.00 -9.83 -17.70
N ASN A 73 -8.16 -9.99 -17.06
CA ASN A 73 -8.80 -11.28 -16.98
C ASN A 73 -9.54 -11.59 -18.29
N HIS A 74 -9.00 -12.50 -19.09
CA HIS A 74 -9.57 -12.88 -20.39
C HIS A 74 -10.94 -13.59 -20.27
N GLN A 75 -11.25 -14.20 -19.12
CA GLN A 75 -12.48 -14.96 -18.91
C GLN A 75 -13.68 -14.06 -18.55
N THR A 76 -13.43 -12.96 -17.83
CA THR A 76 -14.48 -12.05 -17.34
C THR A 76 -14.46 -10.68 -18.05
N TYR A 77 -13.48 -10.45 -18.94
CA TYR A 77 -13.26 -9.16 -19.64
C TYR A 77 -13.19 -7.96 -18.69
N THR A 78 -12.78 -8.18 -17.45
CA THR A 78 -12.68 -7.16 -16.41
C THR A 78 -11.28 -6.56 -16.40
N ALA A 79 -11.21 -5.23 -16.36
CA ALA A 79 -9.95 -4.52 -16.18
C ALA A 79 -9.45 -4.73 -14.74
N GLY A 80 -8.29 -5.40 -14.61
CA GLY A 80 -7.60 -5.57 -13.33
C GLY A 80 -6.62 -4.44 -13.11
N ALA A 81 -5.38 -4.64 -13.53
CA ALA A 81 -4.31 -3.64 -13.39
C ALA A 81 -4.10 -2.73 -14.62
N ILE A 82 -4.82 -2.95 -15.74
CA ILE A 82 -4.68 -2.14 -16.96
C ILE A 82 -4.95 -0.66 -16.69
N ASP A 83 -5.99 -0.32 -15.94
CA ASP A 83 -6.36 1.09 -15.71
C ASP A 83 -5.25 1.85 -14.97
N VAL A 84 -4.62 1.19 -13.99
CA VAL A 84 -3.47 1.75 -13.25
C VAL A 84 -2.25 1.87 -14.16
N ALA A 85 -1.96 0.85 -14.97
CA ALA A 85 -0.82 0.86 -15.88
C ALA A 85 -0.93 1.97 -16.94
N LEU A 86 -2.11 2.15 -17.53
CA LEU A 86 -2.38 3.23 -18.48
C LEU A 86 -2.26 4.61 -17.83
N PHE A 87 -2.79 4.77 -16.62
CA PHE A 87 -2.68 6.01 -15.85
C PHE A 87 -1.20 6.38 -15.58
N VAL A 88 -0.41 5.43 -15.09
CA VAL A 88 1.03 5.65 -14.83
C VAL A 88 1.79 5.94 -16.12
N LEU A 89 1.45 5.28 -17.24
CA LEU A 89 2.08 5.52 -18.54
C LEU A 89 1.78 6.92 -19.06
N ILE A 90 0.54 7.41 -18.92
CA ILE A 90 0.17 8.77 -19.30
C ILE A 90 0.92 9.79 -18.44
N ILE A 91 0.97 9.60 -17.12
CA ILE A 91 1.74 10.47 -16.21
C ILE A 91 3.23 10.45 -16.55
N GLY A 92 3.80 9.26 -16.75
CA GLY A 92 5.21 9.11 -17.12
C GLY A 92 5.53 9.76 -18.46
N GLY A 93 4.65 9.64 -19.45
CA GLY A 93 4.78 10.30 -20.75
C GLY A 93 4.75 11.82 -20.63
N PHE A 94 3.78 12.35 -19.90
CA PHE A 94 3.68 13.79 -19.63
C PHE A 94 4.91 14.32 -18.88
N LEU A 95 5.28 13.69 -17.75
CA LEU A 95 6.46 14.07 -16.97
C LEU A 95 7.74 14.01 -17.81
N GLY A 96 7.88 13.03 -18.71
CA GLY A 96 9.01 12.93 -19.62
C GLY A 96 9.11 14.11 -20.59
N VAL A 97 7.97 14.55 -21.16
CA VAL A 97 7.92 15.74 -22.04
C VAL A 97 8.26 17.00 -21.25
N VAL A 98 7.65 17.20 -20.08
CA VAL A 98 7.85 18.39 -19.25
C VAL A 98 9.28 18.48 -18.71
N ASN A 99 9.90 17.35 -18.38
CA ASN A 99 11.30 17.30 -17.97
C ASN A 99 12.24 17.63 -19.16
N LYS A 100 11.92 17.15 -20.37
CA LYS A 100 12.67 17.53 -21.58
C LYS A 100 12.53 19.00 -21.94
N THR A 101 11.38 19.63 -21.67
CA THR A 101 11.19 21.06 -21.91
C THR A 101 11.78 21.93 -20.80
N GLY A 102 12.25 21.34 -19.69
CA GLY A 102 12.79 22.08 -18.54
C GLY A 102 11.76 22.96 -17.85
N ALA A 103 10.46 22.77 -18.13
CA ALA A 103 9.41 23.62 -17.58
C ALA A 103 9.25 23.43 -16.06
N ILE A 104 9.53 22.23 -15.55
CA ILE A 104 9.58 21.96 -14.10
C ILE A 104 10.76 22.70 -13.46
N ASP A 105 11.97 22.58 -14.03
CA ASP A 105 13.16 23.20 -13.46
C ASP A 105 13.04 24.74 -13.44
N ALA A 106 12.61 25.34 -14.54
CA ALA A 106 12.35 26.78 -14.63
C ALA A 106 11.22 27.23 -13.70
N GLY A 107 10.19 26.39 -13.51
CA GLY A 107 9.11 26.63 -12.56
C GLY A 107 9.59 26.64 -11.11
N ILE A 108 10.40 25.65 -10.71
CA ILE A 108 11.00 25.57 -9.39
C ILE A 108 11.91 26.77 -9.15
N GLU A 109 12.78 27.10 -10.10
CA GLU A 109 13.67 28.26 -10.00
C GLU A 109 12.87 29.58 -9.82
N ARG A 110 11.77 29.76 -10.56
CA ARG A 110 10.88 30.92 -10.42
C ARG A 110 10.24 31.00 -9.04
N VAL A 111 9.85 29.87 -8.46
CA VAL A 111 9.26 29.80 -7.13
C VAL A 111 10.32 30.08 -6.06
N THR A 112 11.47 29.42 -6.11
CA THR A 112 12.56 29.61 -5.14
C THR A 112 13.12 31.04 -5.17
N THR A 113 13.29 31.64 -6.35
CA THR A 113 13.72 33.05 -6.46
C THR A 113 12.67 34.04 -5.96
N ARG A 114 11.38 33.72 -6.06
CA ARG A 114 10.31 34.54 -5.47
C ARG A 114 10.17 34.40 -3.95
N LEU A 115 10.53 33.24 -3.41
CA LEU A 115 10.47 32.96 -1.97
C LEU A 115 11.79 33.21 -1.24
N ASN A 116 12.80 33.73 -1.94
CA ASN A 116 14.10 34.10 -1.38
C ASN A 116 13.92 35.09 -0.21
N GLY A 117 14.25 34.68 1.01
CA GLY A 117 14.02 35.44 2.26
C GLY A 117 12.84 34.96 3.12
N ARG A 118 12.11 33.91 2.72
CA ARG A 118 11.07 33.25 3.52
C ARG A 118 11.10 31.72 3.38
N GLU A 119 12.27 31.15 3.07
CA GLU A 119 12.46 29.71 2.82
C GLU A 119 12.01 28.81 3.98
N GLU A 120 12.10 29.28 5.23
CA GLU A 120 11.70 28.56 6.45
C GLU A 120 10.21 28.13 6.43
N TRP A 121 9.35 28.81 5.65
CA TRP A 121 7.92 28.52 5.56
C TRP A 121 7.54 27.42 4.55
N MET A 122 8.50 26.83 3.85
CA MET A 122 8.21 25.80 2.83
C MET A 122 8.07 24.38 3.41
N ILE A 123 8.56 24.15 4.63
CA ILE A 123 8.58 22.85 5.33
C ILE A 123 7.52 22.66 6.46
N PRO A 124 6.92 23.68 7.12
CA PRO A 124 6.19 23.49 8.37
C PRO A 124 4.85 22.75 8.23
N ILE A 125 4.24 22.77 7.04
CA ILE A 125 2.91 22.17 6.82
C ILE A 125 2.96 20.63 6.89
N PRO A 126 3.81 19.93 6.10
CA PRO A 126 3.94 18.50 6.24
C PRO A 126 4.51 18.10 7.59
N ASP A 127 5.49 18.82 8.16
CA ASP A 127 6.09 18.45 9.44
C ASP A 127 5.13 18.57 10.64
N GLY A 128 4.27 19.59 10.67
CA GLY A 128 3.23 19.72 11.71
C GLY A 128 2.18 18.61 11.61
N ALA A 129 1.72 18.31 10.40
CA ALA A 129 0.77 17.24 10.15
C ALA A 129 1.38 15.84 10.39
N LEU A 130 2.64 15.61 10.02
CA LEU A 130 3.38 14.37 10.29
C LEU A 130 3.65 14.19 11.79
N ARG A 131 3.85 15.28 12.53
CA ARG A 131 3.95 15.25 14.00
C ARG A 131 2.62 14.91 14.66
N CYS A 132 1.51 15.56 14.30
CA CYS A 132 0.18 15.21 14.83
C CYS A 132 -0.24 13.78 14.39
N TRP A 133 0.04 13.38 13.13
CA TRP A 133 -0.28 12.03 12.63
C TRP A 133 0.54 10.93 13.33
N ARG A 134 1.84 11.15 13.54
CA ARG A 134 2.69 10.22 14.30
C ARG A 134 2.23 10.09 15.76
N TYR A 135 1.75 11.18 16.38
CA TYR A 135 1.15 11.13 17.71
C TYR A 135 -0.15 10.32 17.74
N TYR A 136 -1.06 10.55 16.78
CA TYR A 136 -2.33 9.80 16.67
C TYR A 136 -2.11 8.30 16.44
N LEU A 137 -1.12 7.94 15.63
CA LEU A 137 -0.78 6.55 15.32
C LEU A 137 -0.09 5.83 16.48
N TRP A 138 0.61 6.57 17.35
CA TRP A 138 1.20 6.02 18.59
C TRP A 138 0.18 5.87 19.73
N ASP A 139 -0.88 6.68 19.73
CA ASP A 139 -1.85 6.72 20.83
C ASP A 139 -3.13 5.90 20.58
N GLY A 140 -3.34 5.40 19.35
CA GLY A 140 -4.49 4.57 18.96
C GLY A 140 -4.55 3.16 19.58
N GLY A 141 -3.86 2.89 20.70
CA GLY A 141 -3.64 1.53 21.21
C GLY A 141 -3.44 1.29 22.72
N ARG A 142 -3.65 2.28 23.62
CA ARG A 142 -3.61 2.24 25.11
C ARG A 142 -2.45 3.02 25.75
N ILE A 143 -2.61 4.30 26.11
CA ILE A 143 -1.84 4.92 27.22
C ILE A 143 -2.61 6.07 27.94
N THR A 144 -3.92 5.98 28.09
CA THR A 144 -4.75 6.99 28.79
C THR A 144 -4.95 6.64 30.28
N PRO A 145 -3.87 6.61 31.08
CA PRO A 145 -4.01 7.30 32.36
C PRO A 145 -2.75 8.05 32.84
N LEU A 146 -1.59 7.92 32.18
CA LEU A 146 -0.34 8.50 32.71
C LEU A 146 -0.15 9.99 32.40
N LEU A 147 -0.84 10.53 31.40
CA LEU A 147 -0.69 11.92 30.96
C LEU A 147 -1.54 12.94 31.73
N HIS A 148 -2.33 12.52 32.72
CA HIS A 148 -3.03 13.45 33.62
C HIS A 148 -2.10 14.01 34.73
N VAL A 149 -0.88 13.49 34.85
CA VAL A 149 0.12 13.93 35.84
C VAL A 149 1.20 14.84 35.24
N ALA A 150 1.44 14.76 33.93
CA ALA A 150 2.40 15.61 33.24
C ALA A 150 1.64 16.63 32.39
N GLY A 151 1.45 17.85 32.92
CA GLY A 151 0.74 18.96 32.27
C GLY A 151 1.31 19.35 30.89
N ALA A 152 0.98 18.57 29.87
CA ALA A 152 1.27 18.87 28.48
C ALA A 152 0.16 19.77 27.94
N ARG A 153 0.53 21.03 27.70
CA ARG A 153 -0.31 22.06 27.12
C ARG A 153 -0.81 21.63 25.73
N HIS A 154 -2.12 21.67 25.53
CA HIS A 154 -2.80 21.51 24.24
C HIS A 154 -2.55 22.74 23.35
N ASP A 155 -1.31 22.95 22.93
CA ASP A 155 -0.96 24.08 22.08
C ASP A 155 -0.57 23.52 20.70
N GLY A 156 -1.54 23.38 19.78
CA GLY A 156 -1.23 23.39 18.35
C GLY A 156 -1.90 22.39 17.40
N CYS A 157 -2.89 21.59 17.81
CA CYS A 157 -3.68 20.81 16.83
C CYS A 157 -5.05 21.53 16.66
N PRO A 158 -5.36 22.16 15.51
CA PRO A 158 -6.66 22.78 15.29
C PRO A 158 -7.74 21.70 15.24
N LEU A 159 -8.83 21.93 15.99
CA LEU A 159 -10.08 21.17 15.87
C LEU A 159 -10.80 21.54 14.58
#